data_AF-A0A8T3LF69-F1
#
_entry.id   AF-A0A8T3LF69-F1
#
_cell.length_a   1.000
_cell.length_b   1.000
_cell.length_c   1.000
_cell.angle_alpha   90.00
_cell.angle_beta   90.00
_cell.angle_gamma   90.00
#
_symmetry.space_group_name_H-M   'P 1'
#
loop_
_entity.id
_entity.type
_entity.pdbx_description
1 polymer ?
#
loop_
_entity_poly.entity_id
_entity_poly.type
_entity_poly.pdbx_seq_one_letter_code
_entity_poly.pdbx_strand_id
1 'polypeptide(L)'
;AGGTSGGDLVVRHDGRVEVRDLTVAYKIKSRTIEIANTDTDSSATTLSIYGVQHTPLVLTRSGSSENVSIGFKLDNVNPKYLGIDTNGDLAFGESPDQKQNSKLITQAKLDKGLTIGGQLAFKGTTAFSAAATFSAGIAGAIEPEAIDGRTIDLNDLIIANTEAGSVKYYQCKTVAGGANITNKPDGVSGNFLVRVESIRKTTGSDYANMQTLISNDTKRIYVRFVVNGNWTAWSQVVVSGWNQDVTVRSLTSTTPSKLGGGRIDVLGSTSDYGSMNCTVRGVDSTGTNSAWSVGTSESTGKMLFLKNHRSSA
;
A
#
# COMPACT_ATOMS: atom_id res chain seq x y z
N ALA A 1 14.85 21.30 75.77
CA ALA A 1 16.24 20.84 75.94
C ALA A 1 16.49 19.74 74.92
N GLY A 2 17.37 19.94 73.94
CA GLY A 2 17.78 18.91 72.98
C GLY A 2 19.10 18.31 73.43
N GLY A 3 19.09 17.04 73.84
CA GLY A 3 20.31 16.30 74.16
C GLY A 3 20.83 15.61 72.91
N THR A 4 22.08 15.87 72.52
CA THR A 4 22.78 15.10 71.50
C THR A 4 23.58 14.01 72.20
N SER A 5 23.25 12.74 71.98
CA SER A 5 24.08 11.61 72.43
C SER A 5 24.98 11.16 71.28
N GLY A 6 26.28 10.99 71.54
CA GLY A 6 27.18 10.31 70.61
C GLY A 6 27.12 8.79 70.83
N GLY A 7 26.94 8.02 69.76
CA GLY A 7 26.94 6.54 69.78
C GLY A 7 25.66 5.89 69.24
N ASP A 8 25.64 4.56 69.21
CA ASP A 8 24.48 3.78 68.78
C ASP A 8 23.32 3.90 69.78
N LEU A 9 22.12 4.23 69.28
CA LEU A 9 20.90 4.17 70.05
C LEU A 9 20.24 2.79 69.85
N VAL A 10 20.23 1.98 70.91
CA VAL A 10 19.51 0.69 70.92
C VAL A 10 18.29 0.81 71.83
N VAL A 11 17.11 0.84 71.23
CA VAL A 11 15.83 0.80 71.96
C VAL A 11 15.30 -0.64 71.93
N ARG A 12 15.14 -1.25 73.10
CA ARG A 12 14.42 -2.53 73.26
C ARG A 12 13.12 -2.25 73.99
N HIS A 13 11.99 -2.54 73.35
CA HIS A 13 10.68 -2.38 73.94
C HIS A 13 9.74 -3.45 73.37
N ASP A 14 8.74 -3.85 74.15
CA ASP A 14 7.67 -4.75 73.69
C ASP A 14 6.42 -3.99 73.19
N GLY A 15 6.44 -2.65 73.30
CA GLY A 15 5.32 -1.76 72.97
C GLY A 15 5.47 -0.97 71.67
N ARG A 16 5.09 0.31 71.70
CA ARG A 16 5.16 1.25 70.58
C ARG A 16 6.26 2.28 70.80
N VAL A 17 6.98 2.65 69.73
CA VAL A 17 7.86 3.82 69.72
C VAL A 17 7.25 4.88 68.79
N GLU A 18 7.07 6.08 69.31
CA GLU A 18 6.60 7.25 68.57
C GLU A 18 7.73 8.26 68.41
N VAL A 19 7.93 8.75 67.18
CA VAL A 19 8.92 9.78 66.85
C VAL A 19 8.23 10.80 65.95
N ARG A 20 8.35 12.09 66.28
CA ARG A 20 7.68 13.17 65.55
C ARG A 20 8.34 13.51 64.20
N ASP A 21 9.68 13.50 64.16
CA ASP A 21 10.48 13.96 63.01
C ASP A 21 11.66 12.99 62.79
N LEU A 22 11.39 11.76 62.35
CA LEU A 22 12.43 10.74 62.15
C LEU A 22 13.21 10.98 60.84
N THR A 23 14.53 11.17 60.96
CA THR A 23 15.46 11.13 59.82
C THR A 23 16.32 9.87 59.90
N VAL A 24 16.33 9.06 58.83
CA VAL A 24 17.18 7.87 58.72
C VAL A 24 18.21 8.10 57.62
N ALA A 25 19.48 8.26 58.00
CA ALA A 25 20.56 8.53 57.05
C ALA A 25 21.12 7.28 56.35
N TYR A 26 20.77 6.09 56.84
CA TYR A 26 21.33 4.82 56.39
C TYR A 26 20.23 3.80 56.06
N LYS A 27 20.59 2.51 56.03
CA LYS A 27 19.72 1.42 55.61
C LYS A 27 18.71 1.07 56.69
N ILE A 28 17.46 0.86 56.27
CA ILE A 28 16.43 0.19 57.07
C ILE A 28 16.44 -1.29 56.68
N LYS A 29 16.60 -2.18 57.67
CA LYS A 29 16.44 -3.64 57.48
C LYS A 29 15.19 -4.06 58.25
N SER A 30 14.17 -4.51 57.54
CA SER A 30 12.94 -5.01 58.13
C SER A 30 12.38 -6.18 57.32
N ARG A 31 11.60 -7.04 57.98
CA ARG A 31 10.78 -8.06 57.31
C ARG A 31 9.59 -7.44 56.58
N THR A 32 8.99 -6.41 57.18
CA THR A 32 7.84 -5.67 56.64
C THR A 32 8.02 -4.19 56.93
N ILE A 33 7.72 -3.35 55.95
CA ILE A 33 7.59 -1.91 56.13
C ILE A 33 6.17 -1.57 55.69
N GLU A 34 5.39 -1.01 56.59
CA GLU A 34 4.05 -0.48 56.32
C GLU A 34 4.09 1.03 56.55
N ILE A 35 3.74 1.79 55.51
CA ILE A 35 3.64 3.25 55.56
C ILE A 35 2.17 3.57 55.34
N ALA A 36 1.47 3.93 56.40
CA ALA A 36 0.08 4.33 56.35
C ALA A 36 -0.02 5.85 56.46
N ASN A 37 -0.71 6.45 55.50
CA ASN A 37 -1.19 7.82 55.64
C ASN A 37 -2.68 7.76 55.96
N THR A 38 -3.04 8.16 57.17
CA THR A 38 -4.43 8.20 57.64
C THR A 38 -5.05 9.59 57.54
N ASP A 39 -4.33 10.56 56.94
CA ASP A 39 -4.86 11.88 56.67
C ASP A 39 -6.00 11.78 55.64
N THR A 40 -7.10 12.47 55.92
CA THR A 40 -8.29 12.50 55.06
C THR A 40 -8.23 13.63 54.03
N ASP A 41 -7.24 14.53 54.13
CA ASP A 41 -6.98 15.54 53.11
C ASP A 41 -6.37 14.89 51.86
N SER A 42 -7.15 14.90 50.78
CA SER A 42 -6.74 14.39 49.46
C SER A 42 -5.46 15.01 48.90
N SER A 43 -5.04 16.19 49.38
CA SER A 43 -3.82 16.87 48.96
C SER A 43 -2.58 16.50 49.78
N ALA A 44 -2.75 15.86 50.93
CA ALA A 44 -1.69 15.55 51.89
C ALA A 44 -1.09 14.14 51.67
N THR A 45 -0.72 13.75 50.45
CA THR A 45 -0.60 12.30 50.14
C THR A 45 0.51 11.91 49.16
N THR A 46 1.79 12.06 49.54
CA THR A 46 2.87 11.49 48.73
C THR A 46 3.90 10.70 49.54
N LEU A 47 4.16 9.47 49.10
CA LEU A 47 5.49 8.90 49.27
C LEU A 47 6.39 9.56 48.23
N SER A 48 7.21 10.50 48.68
CA SER A 48 8.12 11.25 47.80
C SER A 48 9.51 10.63 47.78
N ILE A 49 10.01 10.33 46.58
CA ILE A 49 11.41 9.93 46.33
C ILE A 49 12.04 11.04 45.51
N TYR A 50 13.00 11.77 46.09
CA TYR A 50 13.59 12.95 45.46
C TYR A 50 15.10 13.03 45.69
N GLY A 51 15.79 13.67 44.75
CA GLY A 51 17.24 13.90 44.77
C GLY A 51 17.66 14.83 43.63
N VAL A 52 18.88 15.35 43.69
CA VAL A 52 19.43 16.27 42.67
C VAL A 52 19.98 15.56 41.41
N GLN A 53 19.94 14.23 41.39
CA GLN A 53 20.39 13.36 40.30
C GLN A 53 19.37 12.22 40.07
N HIS A 54 19.70 11.26 39.20
CA HIS A 54 18.87 10.08 38.94
C HIS A 54 18.51 9.33 40.24
N THR A 55 17.22 9.31 40.60
CA THR A 55 16.71 8.79 41.88
C THR A 55 15.59 7.75 41.65
N PRO A 56 15.92 6.51 41.22
CA PRO A 56 14.93 5.49 40.88
C PRO A 56 14.40 4.73 42.11
N LEU A 57 13.15 4.25 42.03
CA LEU A 57 12.69 3.13 42.86
C LEU A 57 13.14 1.82 42.22
N VAL A 58 14.10 1.14 42.85
CA VAL A 58 14.60 -0.16 42.36
C VAL A 58 14.08 -1.26 43.26
N LEU A 59 13.33 -2.20 42.69
CA LEU A 59 12.87 -3.39 43.37
C LEU A 59 13.72 -4.58 42.94
N THR A 60 14.47 -5.14 43.88
CA THR A 60 15.33 -6.30 43.64
C THR A 60 14.89 -7.46 44.51
N ARG A 61 14.63 -8.61 43.87
CA ARG A 61 14.44 -9.88 44.55
C ARG A 61 15.66 -10.77 44.28
N SER A 62 16.21 -11.36 45.33
CA SER A 62 17.35 -12.30 45.21
C SER A 62 16.84 -13.73 45.01
N GLY A 63 17.33 -14.42 43.97
CA GLY A 63 16.94 -15.79 43.62
C GLY A 63 16.31 -15.88 42.22
N SER A 64 16.66 -16.91 41.45
CA SER A 64 16.41 -16.97 40.00
C SER A 64 15.02 -17.44 39.57
N SER A 65 14.09 -17.69 40.50
CA SER A 65 12.82 -18.36 40.22
C SER A 65 11.58 -17.50 40.46
N GLU A 66 11.73 -16.24 40.84
CA GLU A 66 10.62 -15.44 41.37
C GLU A 66 10.53 -14.06 40.71
N ASN A 67 9.30 -13.60 40.54
CA ASN A 67 8.97 -12.32 39.92
C ASN A 67 9.02 -11.16 40.93
N VAL A 68 9.08 -9.92 40.42
CA VAL A 68 8.97 -8.69 41.22
C VAL A 68 7.89 -7.78 40.65
N SER A 69 7.10 -7.15 41.52
CA SER A 69 5.95 -6.33 41.10
C SER A 69 5.60 -5.25 42.11
N ILE A 70 4.95 -4.19 41.62
CA ILE A 70 4.24 -3.18 42.41
C ILE A 70 2.74 -3.52 42.37
N GLY A 71 2.10 -3.55 43.54
CA GLY A 71 0.68 -3.80 43.68
C GLY A 71 -0.13 -2.50 43.75
N PHE A 72 -1.29 -2.49 43.10
CA PHE A 72 -2.28 -1.42 43.14
C PHE A 72 -3.61 -2.00 43.64
N LYS A 73 -4.13 -1.43 44.72
CA LYS A 73 -5.37 -1.88 45.37
C LYS A 73 -6.25 -0.67 45.61
N LEU A 74 -7.46 -0.70 45.06
CA LEU A 74 -8.56 0.17 45.47
C LEU A 74 -9.50 -0.67 46.35
N ASP A 75 -10.16 -0.03 47.32
CA ASP A 75 -11.15 -0.70 48.15
C ASP A 75 -12.19 -1.43 47.29
N ASN A 76 -12.52 -2.67 47.70
CA ASN A 76 -13.43 -3.58 47.00
C ASN A 76 -13.01 -4.02 45.57
N VAL A 77 -11.81 -3.67 45.10
CA VAL A 77 -11.28 -4.13 43.80
C VAL A 77 -10.13 -5.11 44.03
N ASN A 78 -10.05 -6.23 43.33
CA ASN A 78 -8.89 -7.15 43.48
C ASN A 78 -7.57 -6.42 43.19
N PRO A 79 -6.49 -6.70 43.95
CA PRO A 79 -5.20 -6.07 43.71
C PRO A 79 -4.72 -6.42 42.29
N LYS A 80 -4.15 -5.43 41.60
CA LYS A 80 -3.47 -5.60 40.33
C LYS A 80 -1.98 -5.41 40.52
N TYR A 81 -1.16 -6.19 39.84
CA TYR A 81 0.28 -6.16 39.94
C TYR A 81 0.88 -5.77 38.60
N LEU A 82 1.72 -4.73 38.59
CA LEU A 82 2.62 -4.43 37.48
C LEU A 82 4.00 -4.96 37.84
N GLY A 83 4.56 -5.86 37.04
CA GLY A 83 5.84 -6.46 37.36
C GLY A 83 6.53 -7.15 36.20
N ILE A 84 7.71 -7.67 36.48
CA ILE A 84 8.49 -8.48 35.55
C ILE A 84 8.51 -9.92 36.01
N ASP A 85 8.43 -10.87 35.08
CA ASP A 85 8.59 -12.29 35.38
C ASP A 85 10.06 -12.74 35.28
N THR A 86 10.30 -14.05 35.45
CA THR A 86 11.64 -14.66 35.38
C THR A 86 12.30 -14.56 34.00
N ASN A 87 11.53 -14.27 32.95
CA ASN A 87 12.04 -14.07 31.59
C ASN A 87 12.34 -12.59 31.30
N GLY A 88 12.03 -11.69 32.23
CA GLY A 88 12.15 -10.24 32.03
C GLY A 88 10.94 -9.60 31.34
N ASP A 89 9.85 -10.35 31.12
CA ASP A 89 8.67 -9.82 30.44
C ASP A 89 7.81 -8.96 31.37
N LEU A 90 7.43 -7.76 30.92
CA LEU A 90 6.55 -6.85 31.66
C LEU A 90 5.10 -7.35 31.59
N ALA A 91 4.48 -7.56 32.74
CA ALA A 91 3.14 -8.11 32.88
C ALA A 91 2.24 -7.27 33.79
N PHE A 92 0.93 -7.35 33.56
CA PHE A 92 -0.10 -6.73 34.41
C PHE A 92 -1.31 -7.66 34.61
N GLY A 93 -1.75 -7.82 35.86
CA GLY A 93 -2.90 -8.68 36.19
C GLY A 93 -3.11 -8.90 37.68
N GLU A 94 -4.01 -9.82 38.04
CA GLU A 94 -4.39 -10.10 39.45
C GLU A 94 -3.47 -11.11 40.14
N SER A 95 -2.74 -11.92 39.37
CA SER A 95 -1.91 -12.97 39.97
C SER A 95 -0.65 -12.36 40.60
N PRO A 96 -0.27 -12.81 41.81
CA PRO A 96 1.04 -12.52 42.37
C PRO A 96 2.18 -13.08 41.51
N ASP A 97 1.94 -14.15 40.74
CA ASP A 97 2.91 -14.73 39.80
C ASP A 97 2.79 -14.06 38.42
N GLN A 98 3.81 -13.29 38.03
CA GLN A 98 3.80 -12.55 36.77
C GLN A 98 3.79 -13.43 35.51
N LYS A 99 4.07 -14.74 35.62
CA LYS A 99 3.91 -15.68 34.50
C LYS A 99 2.45 -15.90 34.12
N GLN A 100 1.53 -15.69 35.05
CA GLN A 100 0.09 -15.91 34.85
C GLN A 100 -0.64 -14.63 34.40
N ASN A 101 0.00 -13.47 34.56
CA ASN A 101 -0.57 -12.18 34.17
C ASN A 101 -0.41 -11.91 32.67
N SER A 102 -1.24 -11.01 32.15
CA SER A 102 -1.19 -10.61 30.75
C SER A 102 0.11 -9.87 30.44
N LYS A 103 0.80 -10.28 29.37
CA LYS A 103 2.05 -9.65 28.93
C LYS A 103 1.78 -8.35 28.19
N LEU A 104 2.29 -7.24 28.73
CA LEU A 104 2.23 -5.93 28.11
C LEU A 104 3.27 -5.85 26.99
N ILE A 105 4.54 -6.05 27.35
CA ILE A 105 5.69 -6.08 26.46
C ILE A 105 6.48 -7.33 26.79
N THR A 106 6.79 -8.14 25.77
CA THR A 106 7.72 -9.25 25.93
C THR A 106 9.07 -8.86 25.35
N GLN A 107 10.15 -9.37 25.92
CA GLN A 107 11.50 -9.14 25.39
C GLN A 107 11.60 -9.61 23.93
N ALA A 108 10.94 -10.72 23.60
CA ALA A 108 10.82 -11.20 22.23
C ALA A 108 10.16 -10.20 21.26
N LYS A 109 9.17 -9.40 21.70
CA LYS A 109 8.57 -8.34 20.87
C LYS A 109 9.55 -7.20 20.60
N LEU A 110 10.43 -6.89 21.56
CA LEU A 110 11.48 -5.88 21.39
C LEU A 110 12.58 -6.37 20.44
N ASP A 111 12.93 -7.66 20.52
CA ASP A 111 14.09 -8.19 19.79
C ASP A 111 13.75 -8.73 18.38
N LYS A 112 12.52 -9.23 18.15
CA LYS A 112 12.13 -9.92 16.91
C LYS A 112 11.03 -9.20 16.11
N GLY A 113 10.60 -8.04 16.57
CA GLY A 113 9.48 -7.30 15.98
C GLY A 113 8.11 -7.80 16.45
N LEU A 114 7.06 -7.11 15.98
CA LEU A 114 5.68 -7.36 16.38
C LEU A 114 5.01 -8.39 15.45
N THR A 115 4.70 -9.57 15.96
CA THR A 115 3.83 -10.55 15.29
C THR A 115 2.40 -10.40 15.79
N ILE A 116 1.43 -10.15 14.90
CA ILE A 116 0.01 -10.05 15.22
C ILE A 116 -0.70 -11.27 14.63
N GLY A 117 -1.30 -12.09 15.49
CA GLY A 117 -2.20 -13.16 15.06
C GLY A 117 -3.54 -12.56 14.65
N GLY A 118 -3.92 -12.69 13.38
CA GLY A 118 -5.22 -12.21 12.86
C GLY A 118 -5.11 -10.95 12.02
N GLN A 119 -6.14 -10.10 12.09
CA GLN A 119 -6.25 -8.89 11.27
C GLN A 119 -5.45 -7.73 11.90
N LEU A 120 -4.62 -7.08 11.08
CA LEU A 120 -4.01 -5.80 11.40
C LEU A 120 -4.65 -4.72 10.50
N ALA A 121 -5.26 -3.72 11.12
CA ALA A 121 -5.81 -2.55 10.42
C ALA A 121 -4.97 -1.32 10.73
N PHE A 122 -4.44 -0.66 9.70
CA PHE A 122 -3.79 0.63 9.82
C PHE A 122 -4.80 1.74 9.50
N LYS A 123 -4.93 2.73 10.38
CA LYS A 123 -5.80 3.89 10.14
C LYS A 123 -4.95 5.08 9.69
N GLY A 124 -5.24 5.62 8.50
CA GLY A 124 -4.48 6.74 7.91
C GLY A 124 -3.30 6.28 7.06
N THR A 125 -2.31 7.16 6.90
CA THR A 125 -1.13 6.89 6.06
C THR A 125 -0.12 6.01 6.78
N THR A 126 0.28 4.91 6.15
CA THR A 126 1.33 4.01 6.64
C THR A 126 2.54 4.08 5.72
N ALA A 127 3.72 4.30 6.28
CA ALA A 127 4.98 4.28 5.54
C ALA A 127 5.87 3.15 6.06
N PHE A 128 6.43 2.36 5.14
CA PHE A 128 7.43 1.34 5.46
C PHE A 128 8.82 1.89 5.13
N SER A 129 9.72 1.96 6.10
CA SER A 129 11.11 2.42 5.91
C SER A 129 12.02 1.38 5.21
N ALA A 130 11.50 0.17 5.02
CA ALA A 130 12.16 -0.95 4.35
C ALA A 130 11.14 -1.74 3.51
N ALA A 131 11.61 -2.78 2.81
CA ALA A 131 10.76 -3.63 1.98
C ALA A 131 9.65 -4.30 2.80
N ALA A 132 8.40 -4.18 2.33
CA ALA A 132 7.26 -4.92 2.83
C ALA A 132 7.04 -6.17 1.96
N THR A 133 7.13 -7.35 2.57
CA THR A 133 6.93 -8.64 1.88
C THR A 133 5.52 -9.16 2.16
N PHE A 134 4.71 -9.30 1.11
CA PHE A 134 3.39 -9.91 1.17
C PHE A 134 3.44 -11.34 0.64
N SER A 135 3.88 -12.30 1.46
CA SER A 135 4.12 -13.69 1.01
C SER A 135 2.87 -14.41 0.52
N ALA A 136 1.68 -14.02 0.99
CA ALA A 136 0.39 -14.54 0.52
C ALA A 136 -0.23 -13.70 -0.61
N GLY A 137 0.45 -12.64 -1.06
CA GLY A 137 -0.07 -11.67 -2.02
C GLY A 137 -0.94 -10.57 -1.41
N ILE A 138 -1.50 -9.73 -2.28
CA ILE A 138 -2.44 -8.65 -1.96
C ILE A 138 -3.80 -9.04 -2.56
N ALA A 139 -4.85 -9.05 -1.75
CA ALA A 139 -6.22 -9.32 -2.18
C ALA A 139 -7.17 -8.22 -1.68
N GLY A 140 -8.21 -7.92 -2.45
CA GLY A 140 -9.20 -6.89 -2.14
C GLY A 140 -9.20 -5.72 -3.12
N ALA A 141 -10.00 -4.69 -2.81
CA ALA A 141 -10.10 -3.48 -3.62
C ALA A 141 -8.82 -2.64 -3.51
N ILE A 142 -8.39 -2.09 -4.64
CA ILE A 142 -7.37 -1.03 -4.71
C ILE A 142 -8.10 0.25 -5.08
N GLU A 143 -8.07 1.24 -4.18
CA GLU A 143 -8.63 2.56 -4.43
C GLU A 143 -7.56 3.45 -5.09
N PRO A 144 -7.73 3.87 -6.36
CA PRO A 144 -6.77 4.74 -7.04
C PRO A 144 -6.68 6.13 -6.39
N GLU A 145 -5.55 6.80 -6.59
CA GLU A 145 -5.42 8.21 -6.18
C GLU A 145 -6.41 9.08 -6.98
N ALA A 146 -7.24 9.85 -6.27
CA ALA A 146 -8.18 10.76 -6.89
C ALA A 146 -7.46 11.98 -7.48
N ILE A 147 -7.73 12.25 -8.77
CA ILE A 147 -7.18 13.39 -9.49
C ILE A 147 -8.23 14.39 -9.99
N ASP A 148 -9.51 14.18 -9.66
CA ASP A 148 -10.61 15.09 -10.00
C ASP A 148 -10.36 16.54 -9.57
N GLY A 149 -10.58 17.47 -10.49
CA GLY A 149 -10.51 18.92 -10.25
C GLY A 149 -9.08 19.44 -10.03
N ARG A 150 -8.07 18.57 -10.03
CA ARG A 150 -6.67 18.98 -9.86
C ARG A 150 -6.13 19.50 -11.19
N THR A 151 -5.19 20.45 -11.10
CA THR A 151 -4.39 20.89 -12.25
C THR A 151 -3.19 19.96 -12.34
N ILE A 152 -3.22 19.02 -13.29
CA ILE A 152 -2.21 17.97 -13.44
C ILE A 152 -1.93 17.80 -14.93
N ASP A 153 -0.65 17.67 -15.29
CA ASP A 153 -0.26 17.16 -16.59
C ASP A 153 -0.07 15.64 -16.51
N LEU A 154 -0.73 14.86 -17.38
CA LEU A 154 -0.52 13.42 -17.40
C LEU A 154 0.94 13.04 -17.74
N ASN A 155 1.73 13.94 -18.33
CA ASN A 155 3.16 13.75 -18.56
C ASN A 155 3.99 13.75 -17.27
N ASP A 156 3.49 14.34 -16.17
CA ASP A 156 4.16 14.34 -14.87
C ASP A 156 3.92 13.03 -14.10
N LEU A 157 2.92 12.24 -14.52
CA LEU A 157 2.61 10.95 -13.91
C LEU A 157 3.59 9.89 -14.40
N ILE A 158 4.80 9.94 -13.86
CA ILE A 158 5.88 8.98 -14.11
C ILE A 158 6.31 8.26 -12.83
N ILE A 159 7.09 7.20 -13.02
CA ILE A 159 7.76 6.43 -11.98
C ILE A 159 9.24 6.36 -12.38
N ALA A 160 10.00 7.37 -11.98
CA ALA A 160 11.47 7.39 -12.10
C ALA A 160 12.13 6.79 -10.85
N ASN A 161 13.46 6.65 -10.81
CA ASN A 161 14.14 5.99 -9.68
C ASN A 161 13.88 6.64 -8.30
N THR A 162 13.57 7.94 -8.28
CA THR A 162 13.22 8.69 -7.06
C THR A 162 11.83 8.38 -6.52
N GLU A 163 10.94 7.82 -7.35
CA GLU A 163 9.56 7.52 -6.98
C GLU A 163 9.45 6.14 -6.35
N ALA A 164 8.57 5.97 -5.36
CA ALA A 164 8.30 4.64 -4.81
C ALA A 164 7.44 3.78 -5.75
N GLY A 165 7.65 2.46 -5.70
CA GLY A 165 6.84 1.47 -6.44
C GLY A 165 7.18 1.31 -7.92
N SER A 166 6.44 0.43 -8.59
CA SER A 166 6.56 0.16 -10.04
C SER A 166 5.23 0.31 -10.78
N VAL A 167 4.12 0.47 -10.06
CA VAL A 167 2.77 0.71 -10.61
C VAL A 167 2.07 1.76 -9.75
N LYS A 168 1.44 2.74 -10.38
CA LYS A 168 0.56 3.73 -9.73
C LYS A 168 -0.78 3.79 -10.45
N TYR A 169 -1.87 3.96 -9.70
CA TYR A 169 -3.23 4.08 -10.21
C TYR A 169 -3.79 5.45 -9.83
N TYR A 170 -4.35 6.14 -10.82
CA TYR A 170 -5.02 7.42 -10.65
C TYR A 170 -6.41 7.35 -11.26
N GLN A 171 -7.37 8.08 -10.69
CA GLN A 171 -8.74 8.13 -11.17
C GLN A 171 -9.27 9.56 -11.21
N CYS A 172 -9.80 9.95 -12.37
CA CYS A 172 -10.71 11.07 -12.50
C CYS A 172 -12.13 10.49 -12.59
N LYS A 173 -12.92 10.65 -11.53
CA LYS A 173 -14.24 10.06 -11.35
C LYS A 173 -15.34 10.74 -12.16
N THR A 174 -15.17 12.03 -12.47
CA THR A 174 -16.23 12.85 -13.09
C THR A 174 -15.79 13.42 -14.43
N VAL A 175 -16.76 13.71 -15.31
CA VAL A 175 -16.52 14.36 -16.61
C VAL A 175 -15.88 15.74 -16.41
N ALA A 176 -16.48 16.58 -15.56
CA ALA A 176 -15.98 17.92 -15.28
C ALA A 176 -14.65 17.94 -14.51
N GLY A 177 -14.36 16.88 -13.75
CA GLY A 177 -13.13 16.76 -12.97
C GLY A 177 -11.85 16.78 -13.82
N GLY A 178 -11.93 16.46 -15.11
CA GLY A 178 -10.78 16.45 -16.02
C GLY A 178 -10.51 17.77 -16.75
N ALA A 179 -11.25 18.84 -16.43
CA ALA A 179 -11.13 20.14 -17.12
C ALA A 179 -9.71 20.70 -17.14
N ASN A 180 -9.00 20.61 -16.01
CA ASN A 180 -7.63 21.12 -15.83
C ASN A 180 -6.55 20.05 -15.98
N ILE A 181 -6.91 18.86 -16.49
CA ILE A 181 -5.96 17.78 -16.74
C ILE A 181 -5.51 17.84 -18.21
N THR A 182 -4.21 17.95 -18.47
CA THR A 182 -3.64 18.08 -19.82
C THR A 182 -2.96 16.78 -20.30
N ASN A 183 -2.61 16.73 -21.59
CA ASN A 183 -1.98 15.56 -22.25
C ASN A 183 -2.80 14.26 -22.12
N LYS A 184 -4.12 14.40 -22.08
CA LYS A 184 -5.09 13.30 -22.23
C LYS A 184 -5.33 12.98 -23.71
N PRO A 185 -5.80 11.76 -24.06
CA PRO A 185 -6.20 11.44 -25.43
C PRO A 185 -7.31 12.37 -25.93
N ASP A 186 -7.35 12.59 -27.24
CA ASP A 186 -8.41 13.40 -27.87
C ASP A 186 -9.79 12.80 -27.59
N GLY A 187 -10.77 13.68 -27.33
CA GLY A 187 -12.14 13.28 -26.99
C GLY A 187 -12.34 12.79 -25.56
N VAL A 188 -11.28 12.67 -24.75
CA VAL A 188 -11.39 12.37 -23.32
C VAL A 188 -11.48 13.70 -22.56
N SER A 189 -12.58 13.93 -21.86
CA SER A 189 -12.79 15.15 -21.07
C SER A 189 -12.47 14.95 -19.59
N GLY A 190 -12.90 13.81 -19.04
CA GLY A 190 -12.68 13.34 -17.67
C GLY A 190 -13.11 11.87 -17.55
N ASN A 191 -13.56 11.44 -16.37
CA ASN A 191 -14.18 10.13 -16.17
C ASN A 191 -13.34 8.95 -16.70
N PHE A 192 -12.11 8.84 -16.19
CA PHE A 192 -11.14 7.85 -16.63
C PHE A 192 -10.28 7.31 -15.48
N LEU A 193 -9.72 6.13 -15.71
CA LEU A 193 -8.65 5.54 -14.90
C LEU A 193 -7.33 5.64 -15.67
N VAL A 194 -6.25 6.06 -15.01
CA VAL A 194 -4.88 5.98 -15.53
C VAL A 194 -4.06 5.02 -14.68
N ARG A 195 -3.44 4.05 -15.33
CA ARG A 195 -2.42 3.17 -14.76
C ARG A 195 -1.06 3.57 -15.33
N VAL A 196 -0.10 3.82 -14.46
CA VAL A 196 1.30 4.09 -14.84
C VAL A 196 2.14 2.90 -14.42
N GLU A 197 2.87 2.30 -15.35
CA GLU A 197 3.71 1.13 -15.12
C GLU A 197 5.15 1.44 -15.48
N SER A 198 6.08 1.17 -14.56
CA SER A 198 7.51 1.28 -14.78
C SER A 198 8.04 0.03 -15.49
N ILE A 199 8.57 0.20 -16.70
CA ILE A 199 9.24 -0.85 -17.48
C ILE A 199 10.75 -0.82 -17.20
N ARG A 200 11.31 0.37 -16.99
CA ARG A 200 12.73 0.60 -16.65
C ARG A 200 12.82 1.70 -15.61
N LYS A 201 13.64 1.49 -14.59
CA LYS A 201 13.83 2.41 -13.46
C LYS A 201 15.27 2.32 -12.96
N THR A 202 16.16 3.07 -13.59
CA THR A 202 17.60 3.02 -13.29
C THR A 202 18.07 4.28 -12.58
N THR A 203 17.70 5.46 -13.09
CA THR A 203 17.99 6.75 -12.45
C THR A 203 16.79 7.70 -12.58
N GLY A 204 16.91 8.95 -12.12
CA GLY A 204 15.89 9.98 -12.33
C GLY A 204 15.70 10.35 -13.82
N SER A 205 16.75 10.22 -14.62
CA SER A 205 16.78 10.58 -16.06
C SER A 205 16.87 9.37 -16.99
N ASP A 206 16.95 8.15 -16.43
CA ASP A 206 16.97 6.89 -17.16
C ASP A 206 15.83 5.99 -16.70
N TYR A 207 14.69 6.14 -17.38
CA TYR A 207 13.45 5.45 -17.08
C TYR A 207 12.61 5.24 -18.35
N ALA A 208 11.78 4.20 -18.30
CA ALA A 208 10.75 3.96 -19.30
C ALA A 208 9.44 3.58 -18.60
N ASN A 209 8.35 4.25 -18.95
CA ASN A 209 7.03 3.93 -18.41
C ASN A 209 6.01 3.71 -19.53
N MET A 210 4.95 2.96 -19.20
CA MET A 210 3.74 2.87 -19.99
C MET A 210 2.59 3.51 -19.22
N GLN A 211 1.76 4.28 -19.91
CA GLN A 211 0.47 4.72 -19.39
C GLN A 211 -0.65 4.01 -20.13
N THR A 212 -1.58 3.44 -19.37
CA THR A 212 -2.86 2.94 -19.88
C THR A 212 -3.98 3.80 -19.33
N LEU A 213 -4.76 4.43 -20.21
CA LEU A 213 -5.95 5.20 -19.86
C LEU A 213 -7.20 4.46 -20.31
N ILE A 214 -8.12 4.19 -19.39
CA ILE A 214 -9.43 3.61 -19.67
C ILE A 214 -10.46 4.72 -19.53
N SER A 215 -11.07 5.14 -20.64
CA SER A 215 -12.01 6.24 -20.67
C SER A 215 -13.45 5.74 -20.70
N ASN A 216 -14.26 6.23 -19.77
CA ASN A 216 -15.71 6.03 -19.83
C ASN A 216 -16.37 7.01 -20.82
N ASP A 217 -15.74 8.14 -21.17
CA ASP A 217 -16.27 9.09 -22.15
C ASP A 217 -16.31 8.47 -23.55
N THR A 218 -15.17 7.94 -24.00
CA THR A 218 -15.05 7.37 -25.35
C THR A 218 -15.37 5.88 -25.40
N LYS A 219 -15.48 5.20 -24.25
CA LYS A 219 -15.60 3.74 -24.14
C LYS A 219 -14.41 3.01 -24.80
N ARG A 220 -13.20 3.57 -24.65
CA ARG A 220 -11.96 3.06 -25.26
C ARG A 220 -10.83 2.99 -24.25
N ILE A 221 -9.81 2.23 -24.63
CA ILE A 221 -8.53 2.11 -23.93
C ILE A 221 -7.48 2.78 -24.79
N TYR A 222 -6.63 3.60 -24.17
CA TYR A 222 -5.51 4.28 -24.80
C TYR A 222 -4.22 3.90 -24.10
N VAL A 223 -3.16 3.72 -24.87
CA VAL A 223 -1.82 3.39 -24.36
C VAL A 223 -0.80 4.36 -24.96
N ARG A 224 0.17 4.77 -24.16
CA ARG A 224 1.37 5.49 -24.64
C ARG A 224 2.58 5.13 -23.78
N PHE A 225 3.76 5.48 -24.29
CA PHE A 225 5.03 5.23 -23.62
C PHE A 225 5.81 6.52 -23.43
N VAL A 226 6.68 6.55 -22.43
CA VAL A 226 7.69 7.57 -22.25
C VAL A 226 9.04 6.92 -22.05
N VAL A 227 10.07 7.49 -22.67
CA VAL A 227 11.47 7.17 -22.41
C VAL A 227 12.23 8.47 -22.19
N ASN A 228 12.76 8.64 -20.97
CA ASN A 228 13.58 9.81 -20.60
C ASN A 228 12.94 11.14 -21.00
N GLY A 229 11.64 11.32 -20.69
CA GLY A 229 10.86 12.52 -21.00
C GLY A 229 10.25 12.57 -22.41
N ASN A 230 10.66 11.70 -23.34
CA ASN A 230 10.12 11.66 -24.70
C ASN A 230 8.88 10.79 -24.76
N TRP A 231 7.72 11.43 -24.92
CA TRP A 231 6.42 10.75 -24.99
C TRP A 231 6.06 10.33 -26.41
N THR A 232 5.50 9.13 -26.56
CA THR A 232 4.75 8.78 -27.76
C THR A 232 3.37 9.44 -27.71
N ALA A 233 2.77 9.64 -28.88
CA ALA A 233 1.35 9.97 -28.95
C ALA A 233 0.50 8.85 -28.30
N TRP A 234 -0.69 9.23 -27.82
CA TRP A 234 -1.68 8.26 -27.38
C TRP A 234 -2.13 7.39 -28.55
N SER A 235 -2.11 6.07 -28.35
CA SER A 235 -2.60 5.09 -29.30
C SER A 235 -3.83 4.40 -28.72
N GLN A 236 -4.94 4.42 -29.45
CA GLN A 236 -6.14 3.69 -29.05
C GLN A 236 -5.97 2.19 -29.29
N VAL A 237 -6.30 1.37 -28.30
CA VAL A 237 -6.35 -0.08 -28.45
C VAL A 237 -7.54 -0.44 -29.34
N VAL A 238 -7.28 -1.21 -30.39
CA VAL A 238 -8.28 -1.72 -31.32
C VAL A 238 -8.69 -3.13 -30.90
N VAL A 239 -9.98 -3.33 -30.67
CA VAL A 239 -10.56 -4.61 -30.23
C VAL A 239 -11.65 -5.02 -31.22
N SER A 240 -11.66 -6.30 -31.61
CA SER A 240 -12.71 -6.84 -32.48
C SER A 240 -14.08 -6.70 -31.81
N GLY A 241 -15.10 -6.31 -32.58
CA GLY A 241 -16.48 -6.13 -32.09
C GLY A 241 -16.77 -4.78 -31.42
N TRP A 242 -15.80 -3.86 -31.33
CA TRP A 242 -16.04 -2.51 -30.78
C TRP A 242 -16.44 -1.46 -31.83
N ASN A 243 -16.73 -1.90 -33.07
CA ASN A 243 -17.04 -1.06 -34.23
C ASN A 243 -16.03 0.09 -34.37
N GLN A 244 -14.75 -0.27 -34.41
CA GLN A 244 -13.65 0.68 -34.55
C GLN A 244 -13.17 0.67 -36.00
N ASP A 245 -12.91 1.85 -36.54
CA ASP A 245 -12.22 1.98 -37.81
C ASP A 245 -10.77 1.51 -37.65
N VAL A 246 -10.32 0.65 -38.56
CA VAL A 246 -8.95 0.14 -38.59
C VAL A 246 -8.28 0.59 -39.88
N THR A 247 -7.29 1.45 -39.77
CA THR A 247 -6.42 1.80 -40.90
C THR A 247 -5.17 0.92 -40.84
N VAL A 248 -4.99 0.06 -41.83
CA VAL A 248 -3.83 -0.83 -41.92
C VAL A 248 -2.82 -0.22 -42.91
N ARG A 249 -1.58 0.05 -42.45
CA ARG A 249 -0.51 0.56 -43.32
C ARG A 249 -0.06 -0.46 -44.36
N SER A 250 0.07 -1.72 -43.97
CA SER A 250 0.43 -2.83 -44.85
C SER A 250 -0.07 -4.15 -44.27
N LEU A 251 -0.66 -5.00 -45.10
CA LEU A 251 -0.98 -6.39 -44.77
C LEU A 251 -0.16 -7.28 -45.70
N THR A 252 0.90 -7.90 -45.18
CA THR A 252 1.83 -8.72 -45.97
C THR A 252 2.05 -10.05 -45.26
N SER A 253 1.93 -11.17 -45.99
CA SER A 253 2.32 -12.48 -45.49
C SER A 253 3.67 -12.86 -46.07
N THR A 254 4.65 -13.21 -45.23
CA THR A 254 6.01 -13.60 -45.67
C THR A 254 6.09 -15.08 -46.06
N THR A 255 5.05 -15.86 -45.78
CA THR A 255 4.87 -17.24 -46.27
C THR A 255 3.52 -17.34 -46.96
N PRO A 256 3.41 -17.92 -48.16
CA PRO A 256 2.11 -18.29 -48.72
C PRO A 256 1.37 -19.14 -47.69
N SER A 257 0.20 -18.70 -47.25
CA SER A 257 -0.63 -19.49 -46.35
C SER A 257 -0.99 -20.80 -47.05
N LYS A 258 -0.31 -21.90 -46.69
CA LYS A 258 -0.54 -23.27 -47.22
C LYS A 258 -1.90 -23.86 -46.79
N LEU A 259 -2.87 -23.01 -46.43
CA LEU A 259 -4.26 -23.36 -46.19
C LEU A 259 -5.00 -22.96 -47.47
N GLY A 260 -5.59 -23.93 -48.17
CA GLY A 260 -6.16 -23.80 -49.52
C GLY A 260 -7.38 -22.89 -49.64
N GLY A 261 -7.27 -21.64 -49.22
CA GLY A 261 -8.30 -20.62 -49.30
C GLY A 261 -8.02 -19.47 -48.34
N GLY A 262 -7.26 -18.46 -48.79
CA GLY A 262 -7.29 -17.13 -48.18
C GLY A 262 -8.52 -16.39 -48.70
N ARG A 263 -9.36 -15.88 -47.81
CA ARG A 263 -10.59 -15.14 -48.16
C ARG A 263 -10.55 -13.77 -47.50
N ILE A 264 -10.60 -12.71 -48.30
CA ILE A 264 -10.85 -11.35 -47.83
C ILE A 264 -12.32 -11.06 -48.15
N ASP A 265 -13.18 -11.09 -47.14
CA ASP A 265 -14.58 -10.68 -47.28
C ASP A 265 -14.69 -9.19 -46.96
N VAL A 266 -15.10 -8.39 -47.94
CA VAL A 266 -15.54 -7.02 -47.70
C VAL A 266 -17.06 -7.05 -47.63
N LEU A 267 -17.58 -7.19 -46.42
CA LEU A 267 -19.02 -7.14 -46.15
C LEU A 267 -19.41 -5.67 -45.98
N GLY A 268 -20.26 -5.16 -46.86
CA GLY A 268 -20.87 -3.86 -46.64
C GLY A 268 -22.14 -3.96 -45.80
N SER A 269 -22.55 -2.83 -45.23
CA SER A 269 -23.78 -2.75 -44.44
C SER A 269 -24.99 -3.05 -45.32
N THR A 270 -25.90 -3.90 -44.86
CA THR A 270 -27.17 -4.20 -45.55
C THR A 270 -28.08 -2.97 -45.65
N SER A 271 -27.84 -1.93 -44.84
CA SER A 271 -28.58 -0.65 -44.86
C SER A 271 -28.09 0.34 -45.93
N ASP A 272 -26.83 0.26 -46.36
CA ASP A 272 -26.15 1.34 -47.12
C ASP A 272 -25.48 0.83 -48.40
N TYR A 273 -26.19 -0.04 -49.13
CA TYR A 273 -25.69 -0.65 -50.36
C TYR A 273 -25.20 0.39 -51.39
N GLY A 274 -25.84 1.56 -51.48
CA GLY A 274 -25.48 2.65 -52.40
C GLY A 274 -24.16 3.36 -52.07
N SER A 275 -23.65 3.20 -50.85
CA SER A 275 -22.41 3.81 -50.36
C SER A 275 -21.23 2.83 -50.34
N MET A 276 -21.46 1.56 -50.69
CA MET A 276 -20.42 0.53 -50.72
C MET A 276 -19.49 0.75 -51.92
N ASN A 277 -18.33 1.36 -51.69
CA ASN A 277 -17.28 1.48 -52.71
C ASN A 277 -16.06 0.63 -52.32
N CYS A 278 -16.09 -0.64 -52.69
CA CYS A 278 -14.98 -1.57 -52.46
C CYS A 278 -14.11 -1.63 -53.72
N THR A 279 -12.86 -1.18 -53.62
CA THR A 279 -11.90 -1.23 -54.74
C THR A 279 -10.68 -2.05 -54.36
N VAL A 280 -10.34 -3.04 -55.19
CA VAL A 280 -9.05 -3.72 -55.14
C VAL A 280 -8.19 -3.10 -56.25
N ARG A 281 -7.09 -2.46 -55.89
CA ARG A 281 -6.16 -1.81 -56.83
C ARG A 281 -4.79 -2.46 -56.72
N GLY A 282 -4.23 -2.86 -57.86
CA GLY A 282 -2.81 -3.20 -57.96
C GLY A 282 -2.01 -1.94 -58.27
N VAL A 283 -0.95 -1.67 -57.52
CA VAL A 283 0.00 -0.57 -57.78
C VAL A 283 1.41 -1.15 -57.94
N ASP A 284 2.21 -0.55 -58.80
CA ASP A 284 3.63 -0.90 -58.95
C ASP A 284 4.47 -0.28 -57.82
N SER A 285 5.79 -0.54 -57.83
CA SER A 285 6.73 -0.04 -56.82
C SER A 285 6.89 1.48 -56.79
N THR A 286 6.30 2.21 -57.74
CA THR A 286 6.27 3.68 -57.81
C THR A 286 4.94 4.28 -57.36
N GLY A 287 3.96 3.43 -56.99
CA GLY A 287 2.62 3.86 -56.63
C GLY A 287 1.72 4.19 -57.83
N THR A 288 2.17 3.87 -59.05
CA THR A 288 1.38 4.05 -60.27
C THR A 288 0.47 2.83 -60.45
N ASN A 289 -0.79 3.06 -60.87
CA ASN A 289 -1.76 1.98 -61.08
C ASN A 289 -1.23 0.95 -62.09
N SER A 290 -1.02 -0.28 -61.64
CA SER A 290 -0.84 -1.43 -62.53
C SER A 290 -2.19 -1.76 -63.17
N ALA A 291 -2.21 -2.08 -64.46
CA ALA A 291 -3.47 -2.08 -65.21
C ALA A 291 -4.57 -3.00 -64.64
N TRP A 292 -4.29 -4.13 -63.95
CA TRP A 292 -5.29 -4.94 -63.21
C TRP A 292 -4.65 -5.93 -62.18
N SER A 293 -5.42 -6.44 -61.20
CA SER A 293 -5.06 -7.68 -60.45
C SER A 293 -6.28 -8.50 -59.95
N VAL A 294 -6.46 -9.74 -60.47
CA VAL A 294 -7.26 -10.85 -59.88
C VAL A 294 -6.57 -12.17 -60.28
N GLY A 295 -6.20 -13.06 -59.34
CA GLY A 295 -5.10 -14.01 -59.54
C GLY A 295 -5.40 -15.39 -60.17
N THR A 296 -4.40 -15.94 -60.89
CA THR A 296 -4.24 -17.35 -61.31
C THR A 296 -2.75 -17.77 -61.25
N SER A 297 -2.46 -19.07 -61.08
CA SER A 297 -1.11 -19.66 -60.92
C SER A 297 -0.49 -20.03 -62.27
N GLU A 298 0.85 -19.98 -62.38
CA GLU A 298 1.65 -20.28 -63.58
C GLU A 298 1.37 -21.66 -64.20
N SER A 299 0.79 -22.60 -63.45
CA SER A 299 0.55 -23.99 -63.91
C SER A 299 -0.93 -24.40 -64.05
N THR A 300 -1.91 -23.51 -63.89
CA THR A 300 -3.33 -23.93 -63.93
C THR A 300 -4.25 -22.91 -64.61
N GLY A 301 -4.81 -23.30 -65.75
CA GLY A 301 -5.88 -22.59 -66.47
C GLY A 301 -7.19 -22.49 -65.68
N LYS A 302 -7.22 -21.69 -64.62
CA LYS A 302 -8.44 -21.37 -63.87
C LYS A 302 -9.00 -20.03 -64.35
N MET A 303 -10.27 -20.00 -64.70
CA MET A 303 -10.94 -18.77 -65.14
C MET A 303 -11.35 -17.91 -63.95
N LEU A 304 -11.30 -16.59 -64.12
CA LEU A 304 -11.96 -15.64 -63.23
C LEU A 304 -13.48 -15.85 -63.34
N PHE A 305 -14.12 -16.26 -62.24
CA PHE A 305 -15.58 -16.36 -62.17
C PHE A 305 -16.16 -15.13 -61.45
N LEU A 306 -16.78 -14.23 -62.21
CA LEU A 306 -17.60 -13.15 -61.68
C LEU A 306 -19.05 -13.62 -61.65
N LYS A 307 -19.58 -13.93 -60.47
CA LYS A 307 -20.98 -14.34 -60.30
C LYS A 307 -21.77 -13.20 -59.67
N ASN A 308 -22.66 -12.59 -60.45
CA ASN A 308 -23.64 -11.64 -59.92
C ASN A 308 -24.79 -12.44 -59.29
N HIS A 309 -24.92 -12.36 -57.96
CA HIS A 309 -25.98 -13.02 -57.21
C HIS A 309 -27.27 -12.19 -57.11
N ARG A 310 -27.35 -11.04 -57.79
CA ARG A 310 -28.56 -10.23 -57.84
C ARG A 310 -29.64 -10.98 -58.63
N SER A 311 -30.60 -11.57 -57.92
CA SER A 311 -31.89 -11.94 -58.52
C SER A 311 -32.64 -10.65 -58.82
N SER A 312 -32.97 -10.40 -60.07
CA SER A 312 -33.89 -9.32 -60.44
C SER A 312 -35.33 -9.75 -60.10
N ALA A 313 -35.79 -9.37 -58.91
CA ALA A 313 -37.10 -8.80 -58.58
C ALA A 313 -37.12 -8.52 -57.08
#